data_AF-A0A1H0F8G2-F1
#
_entry.id   AF-A0A1H0F8G2-F1
#
_cell.length_a   1.000
_cell.length_b   1.000
_cell.length_c   1.000
_cell.angle_alpha   90.00
_cell.angle_beta   90.00
_cell.angle_gamma   90.00
#
_symmetry.space_group_name_H-M   'P 1'
#
loop_
_entity.id
_entity.type
_entity.pdbx_description
1 polymer ?
#
loop_
_entity_poly.entity_id
_entity_poly.type
_entity_poly.pdbx_seq_one_letter_code
_entity_poly.pdbx_strand_id
1 'polypeptide(L)'
;MSAQVGGSPRTFEHFAEVFDAVDPQTDRDRALVAAYWLQTSTDAPSVDGFSINKELKHLGHGLGNVTRAIDGLKATKPALMIQLKKSGKSQQARKEYKVTAAGVKYIEGILNEKG
;
A
#
# COMPACT_ATOMS: atom_id res chain seq x y z
N MET A 1 -16.19 -7.26 34.59
CA MET A 1 -15.09 -6.37 34.16
C MET A 1 -14.14 -7.23 33.34
N SER A 2 -14.33 -7.25 32.02
CA SER A 2 -13.54 -8.09 31.13
C SER A 2 -12.19 -7.44 30.89
N ALA A 3 -11.15 -8.07 31.41
CA ALA A 3 -9.79 -7.84 30.96
C ALA A 3 -9.68 -8.23 29.48
N GLN A 4 -9.10 -7.36 28.66
CA GLN A 4 -8.58 -7.72 27.35
C GLN A 4 -7.06 -7.55 27.44
N VAL A 5 -6.40 -8.61 27.91
CA VAL A 5 -4.99 -8.88 27.63
C VAL A 5 -4.92 -9.54 26.26
N GLY A 6 -4.25 -8.91 25.31
CA GLY A 6 -4.17 -9.39 23.93
C GLY A 6 -3.14 -8.63 23.12
N GLY A 7 -1.85 -8.80 23.45
CA GLY A 7 -0.77 -8.54 22.50
C GLY A 7 -0.86 -9.58 21.38
N SER A 8 -1.68 -9.31 20.37
CA SER A 8 -1.82 -10.14 19.16
C SER A 8 -0.78 -9.67 18.12
N PRO A 9 -0.29 -10.55 17.21
CA PRO A 9 0.47 -10.09 16.04
C PRO A 9 -0.40 -9.02 15.36
N ARG A 10 0.18 -7.89 14.97
CA ARG A 10 -0.58 -6.72 14.48
C ARG A 10 -1.36 -7.06 13.20
N THR A 11 -2.53 -7.65 13.36
CA THR A 11 -3.50 -7.90 12.32
C THR A 11 -4.36 -6.66 12.25
N PHE A 12 -3.88 -5.66 11.52
CA PHE A 12 -4.64 -4.42 11.33
C PHE A 12 -5.98 -4.77 10.67
N GLU A 13 -7.10 -4.44 11.32
CA GLU A 13 -8.45 -4.72 10.78
C GLU A 13 -8.85 -3.70 9.72
N HIS A 14 -8.25 -2.50 9.79
CA HIS A 14 -8.57 -1.41 8.89
C HIS A 14 -7.34 -0.75 8.27
N PHE A 15 -7.50 -0.32 7.01
CA PHE A 15 -6.49 0.47 6.30
C PHE A 15 -6.08 1.72 7.09
N ALA A 16 -7.03 2.35 7.79
CA ALA A 16 -6.76 3.53 8.61
C ALA A 16 -5.69 3.28 9.69
N GLU A 17 -5.66 2.09 10.31
CA GLU A 17 -4.67 1.76 11.33
C GLU A 17 -3.27 1.59 10.74
N VAL A 18 -3.16 0.89 9.60
CA VAL A 18 -1.86 0.76 8.90
C VAL A 18 -1.39 2.13 8.41
N PHE A 19 -2.32 2.93 7.90
CA PHE A 19 -2.03 4.26 7.38
C PHE A 19 -1.56 5.20 8.50
N ASP A 20 -2.24 5.21 9.65
CA ASP A 20 -1.84 6.01 10.81
C ASP A 20 -0.52 5.52 11.43
N ALA A 21 -0.34 4.19 11.53
CA ALA A 21 0.90 3.61 12.03
C ALA A 21 2.10 3.95 11.15
N VAL A 22 1.95 3.86 9.82
CA VAL A 22 3.02 4.22 8.89
C VAL A 22 3.22 5.75 8.80
N ASP A 23 2.15 6.53 8.99
CA ASP A 23 2.10 7.98 8.83
C ASP A 23 2.79 8.46 7.53
N PRO A 24 2.29 8.05 6.35
CA PRO A 24 2.92 8.37 5.08
C PRO A 24 2.80 9.87 4.74
N GLN A 25 3.93 10.57 4.90
CA GLN A 25 4.05 12.01 4.64
C GLN A 25 4.01 12.34 3.14
N THR A 26 4.46 11.43 2.27
CA THR A 26 4.51 11.66 0.82
C THR A 26 3.47 10.87 0.04
N ASP A 27 3.05 11.38 -1.12
CA ASP A 27 2.15 10.68 -2.04
C ASP A 27 2.65 9.29 -2.44
N ARG A 28 3.98 9.12 -2.50
CA ARG A 28 4.63 7.84 -2.81
C ARG A 28 4.41 6.84 -1.69
N ASP A 29 4.64 7.26 -0.45
CA ASP A 29 4.46 6.39 0.72
C ASP A 29 2.98 6.03 0.89
N ARG A 30 2.08 6.98 0.67
CA ARG A 30 0.63 6.73 0.70
C ARG A 30 0.23 5.65 -0.29
N ALA A 31 0.74 5.73 -1.52
CA ALA A 31 0.51 4.71 -2.54
C ALA A 31 1.07 3.34 -2.13
N LEU A 32 2.23 3.31 -1.46
CA LEU A 32 2.86 2.07 -0.98
C LEU A 32 2.01 1.39 0.11
N VAL A 33 1.57 2.14 1.12
CA VAL A 33 0.73 1.62 2.21
C VAL A 33 -0.60 1.10 1.67
N ALA A 34 -1.26 1.87 0.81
CA ALA A 34 -2.51 1.45 0.17
C ALA A 34 -2.33 0.19 -0.69
N ALA A 35 -1.21 0.10 -1.44
CA ALA A 35 -0.91 -1.09 -2.23
C ALA A 35 -0.66 -2.34 -1.37
N TYR A 36 0.06 -2.19 -0.27
CA TYR A 36 0.30 -3.26 0.69
C TYR A 36 -1.01 -3.74 1.32
N TRP A 37 -1.83 -2.80 1.78
CA TRP A 37 -3.14 -3.10 2.34
C TRP A 37 -4.06 -3.82 1.35
N LEU A 38 -4.10 -3.40 0.09
CA LEU A 38 -4.93 -4.06 -0.91
C LEU A 38 -4.45 -5.48 -1.22
N GLN A 39 -3.15 -5.74 -1.17
CA GLN A 39 -2.61 -7.10 -1.31
C GLN A 39 -3.03 -7.98 -0.13
N THR A 40 -2.94 -7.47 1.10
CA THR A 40 -3.32 -8.24 2.30
C THR A 40 -4.84 -8.40 2.42
N SER A 41 -5.63 -7.38 2.05
CA SER A 41 -7.08 -7.38 2.17
C SER A 41 -7.77 -8.20 1.09
N THR A 42 -7.21 -8.26 -0.13
CA THR A 42 -7.80 -8.98 -1.27
C THR A 42 -7.17 -10.36 -1.49
N ASP A 43 -6.13 -10.71 -0.72
CA ASP A 43 -5.24 -11.86 -0.95
C ASP A 43 -4.74 -11.94 -2.42
N ALA A 44 -4.64 -10.77 -3.06
CA ALA A 44 -4.39 -10.68 -4.49
C ALA A 44 -2.88 -10.58 -4.76
N PRO A 45 -2.32 -11.37 -5.71
CA PRO A 45 -0.90 -11.32 -6.03
C PRO A 45 -0.48 -10.01 -6.71
N SER A 46 -1.44 -9.27 -7.27
CA SER A 46 -1.29 -7.99 -7.95
C SER A 46 -2.40 -7.03 -7.53
N VAL A 47 -2.08 -5.75 -7.52
CA VAL A 47 -3.02 -4.65 -7.24
C VAL A 47 -2.94 -3.60 -8.34
N ASP A 48 -4.04 -2.92 -8.61
CA ASP A 48 -4.09 -1.88 -9.62
C ASP A 48 -4.08 -0.48 -8.99
N GLY A 49 -3.59 0.50 -9.76
CA GLY A 49 -3.51 1.89 -9.31
C GLY A 49 -4.88 2.53 -9.01
N PHE A 50 -5.95 2.03 -9.62
CA PHE A 50 -7.29 2.57 -9.39
C PHE A 50 -7.79 2.15 -8.00
N SER A 51 -7.66 0.88 -7.64
CA SER A 51 -7.98 0.36 -6.31
C SER A 51 -7.16 1.09 -5.23
N ILE A 52 -5.86 1.30 -5.46
CA ILE A 52 -4.98 2.07 -4.56
C ILE A 52 -5.54 3.47 -4.31
N ASN A 53 -5.87 4.20 -5.39
CA ASN A 53 -6.40 5.56 -5.25
C ASN A 53 -7.80 5.59 -4.64
N LYS A 54 -8.61 4.58 -4.88
CA LYS A 54 -9.95 4.45 -4.29
C LYS A 54 -9.84 4.36 -2.76
N GLU A 55 -8.93 3.54 -2.25
CA GLU A 55 -8.73 3.39 -0.81
C GLU A 55 -8.14 4.63 -0.15
N LEU A 56 -7.22 5.29 -0.84
CA LEU A 56 -6.71 6.58 -0.38
C LEU A 56 -7.81 7.66 -0.34
N LYS A 57 -8.72 7.67 -1.32
CA LYS A 57 -9.87 8.57 -1.32
C LYS A 57 -10.86 8.27 -0.19
N HIS A 58 -11.04 7.01 0.18
CA HIS A 58 -11.90 6.65 1.31
C HIS A 58 -11.39 7.24 2.64
N LEU A 59 -10.07 7.34 2.83
CA LEU A 59 -9.48 8.04 3.98
C LEU A 59 -9.40 9.57 3.83
N GLY A 60 -9.83 10.14 2.70
CA GLY A 60 -9.66 11.57 2.41
C GLY A 60 -8.26 11.97 1.95
N HIS A 61 -7.34 11.01 1.80
CA HIS A 61 -5.96 11.20 1.32
C HIS A 61 -5.76 10.81 -0.15
N GLY A 62 -6.80 10.98 -0.96
CA GLY A 62 -6.78 10.61 -2.38
C GLY A 62 -5.63 11.27 -3.15
N LEU A 63 -5.00 10.50 -4.04
CA LEU A 63 -3.91 10.99 -4.88
C LEU A 63 -4.44 11.59 -6.17
N GLY A 64 -3.97 12.80 -6.50
CA GLY A 64 -4.22 13.43 -7.79
C GLY A 64 -3.62 12.64 -8.95
N ASN A 65 -2.47 11.97 -8.73
CA ASN A 65 -1.83 11.12 -9.73
C ASN A 65 -1.12 9.91 -9.09
N VAL A 66 -1.88 8.85 -8.82
CA VAL A 66 -1.37 7.58 -8.28
C VAL A 66 -0.30 6.93 -9.16
N THR A 67 -0.36 7.11 -10.49
CA THR A 67 0.65 6.54 -11.40
C THR A 67 1.99 7.22 -11.19
N ARG A 68 2.02 8.54 -11.00
CA ARG A 68 3.24 9.30 -10.70
C ARG A 68 3.86 8.88 -9.36
N ALA A 69 3.03 8.62 -8.35
CA ALA A 69 3.49 8.11 -7.06
C ALA A 69 4.16 6.74 -7.21
N ILE A 70 3.51 5.81 -7.91
CA ILE A 70 4.04 4.46 -8.18
C ILE A 70 5.30 4.50 -9.04
N ASP A 71 5.35 5.34 -10.08
CA ASP A 71 6.57 5.51 -10.89
C ASP A 71 7.73 6.07 -10.06
N GLY A 72 7.44 6.92 -9.06
CA GLY A 72 8.42 7.34 -8.06
C GLY A 72 8.95 6.16 -7.23
N LEU A 73 8.07 5.29 -6.72
CA LEU A 73 8.44 4.10 -5.95
C LEU A 73 9.24 3.07 -6.78
N LYS A 74 8.93 2.96 -8.07
CA LYS A 74 9.69 2.15 -9.05
C LYS A 74 11.06 2.74 -9.34
N ALA A 75 11.20 4.07 -9.31
CA ALA A 75 12.45 4.76 -9.54
C ALA A 75 13.40 4.74 -8.33
N THR A 76 12.85 4.58 -7.11
CA THR A 76 13.65 4.39 -5.89
C THR A 76 14.43 3.08 -5.95
N LYS A 77 15.67 3.05 -5.41
CA LYS A 77 16.47 1.84 -5.27
C LYS A 77 16.69 1.53 -3.78
N PRO A 78 16.25 0.36 -3.28
CA PRO A 78 15.54 -0.71 -3.98
C PRO A 78 14.10 -0.30 -4.38
N ALA A 79 13.60 -0.85 -5.50
CA ALA A 79 12.26 -0.55 -5.98
C ALA A 79 11.22 -1.09 -4.99
N LEU A 80 10.41 -0.22 -4.40
CA LEU A 80 9.42 -0.58 -3.38
C LEU A 80 8.15 -1.17 -4.02
N MET A 81 7.86 -0.77 -5.25
CA MET A 81 6.82 -1.37 -6.09
C MET A 81 7.37 -1.71 -7.46
N ILE A 82 6.83 -2.75 -8.07
CA ILE A 82 7.10 -3.16 -9.45
C ILE A 82 5.79 -3.27 -10.22
N GLN A 83 5.86 -2.97 -11.52
CA GLN A 83 4.75 -3.23 -12.42
C GLN A 83 4.92 -4.63 -13.01
N LEU A 84 3.98 -5.54 -12.72
CA LEU A 84 4.05 -6.92 -13.21
C LEU A 84 3.58 -7.03 -14.66
N LYS A 85 2.40 -6.48 -14.95
CA LYS A 85 1.75 -6.63 -16.26
C LYS A 85 0.95 -5.40 -16.60
N LYS A 86 0.83 -5.13 -17.90
CA LYS A 86 -0.20 -4.25 -18.43
C LYS A 86 -1.32 -5.15 -18.94
N SER A 87 -2.47 -5.15 -18.27
CA SER A 87 -3.62 -5.93 -18.72
C SER A 87 -4.34 -5.18 -19.85
N GLY A 88 -3.83 -5.31 -21.07
CA GLY A 88 -4.42 -4.77 -22.29
C GLY A 88 -3.55 -3.77 -23.08
N LYS A 89 -3.83 -3.64 -24.38
CA LYS A 89 -3.15 -2.69 -25.29
C LYS A 89 -3.74 -1.27 -25.21
N SER A 90 -4.98 -1.12 -24.73
CA SER A 90 -5.71 0.15 -24.63
C SER A 90 -5.13 1.09 -23.56
N GLN A 91 -5.34 2.41 -23.70
CA GLN A 91 -4.95 3.39 -22.66
C GLN A 91 -5.69 3.20 -21.33
N GLN A 92 -6.85 2.55 -21.35
CA GLN A 92 -7.65 2.16 -20.18
C GLN A 92 -7.26 0.79 -19.59
N ALA A 93 -6.23 0.14 -20.14
CA ALA A 93 -5.70 -1.12 -19.62
C ALA A 93 -5.24 -0.93 -18.17
N ARG A 94 -5.80 -1.72 -17.25
CA ARG A 94 -5.39 -1.70 -15.85
C ARG A 94 -3.93 -2.18 -15.76
N LYS A 95 -3.07 -1.34 -15.20
CA LYS A 95 -1.70 -1.70 -14.88
C LYS A 95 -1.72 -2.45 -13.56
N GLU A 96 -1.15 -3.65 -13.57
CA GLU A 96 -0.98 -4.47 -12.39
C GLU A 96 0.38 -4.19 -11.76
N TYR A 97 0.34 -3.84 -10.49
CA TYR A 97 1.50 -3.55 -9.68
C TYR A 97 1.59 -4.57 -8.55
N LYS A 98 2.80 -4.78 -8.06
CA LYS A 98 3.08 -5.61 -6.90
C LYS A 98 4.03 -4.87 -5.99
N VAL A 99 3.72 -4.87 -4.69
CA VAL A 99 4.65 -4.42 -3.67
C VAL A 99 5.79 -5.45 -3.60
N THR A 100 7.03 -4.98 -3.67
CA THR A 100 8.19 -5.88 -3.60
C THR A 100 8.46 -6.27 -2.16
N ALA A 101 9.31 -7.28 -1.95
CA ALA A 101 9.80 -7.61 -0.62
C ALA A 101 10.46 -6.41 0.08
N ALA A 102 11.05 -5.47 -0.67
CA ALA A 102 11.62 -4.25 -0.10
C ALA A 102 10.53 -3.27 0.37
N GLY A 103 9.45 -3.10 -0.39
CA GLY A 103 8.29 -2.30 0.01
C GLY A 103 7.58 -2.86 1.23
N VAL A 104 7.41 -4.19 1.27
CA VAL A 104 6.86 -4.90 2.44
C VAL A 104 7.76 -4.69 3.65
N LYS A 105 9.07 -4.97 3.53
CA LYS A 105 10.03 -4.76 4.64
C LYS A 105 10.08 -3.32 5.13
N TYR A 106 9.89 -2.35 4.24
CA TYR A 106 9.86 -0.93 4.62
C TYR A 106 8.66 -0.64 5.53
N ILE A 107 7.47 -1.08 5.14
CA ILE A 107 6.26 -0.93 5.96
C ILE A 107 6.39 -1.74 7.25
N GLU A 108 6.76 -3.01 7.16
CA GLU A 108 6.97 -3.88 8.33
C GLU A 108 8.03 -3.31 9.29
N GLY A 109 9.08 -2.68 8.78
CA GLY A 109 10.08 -2.00 9.59
C GLY A 109 9.49 -0.86 10.40
N ILE A 110 8.71 0.02 9.77
CA ILE A 110 8.03 1.14 10.46
C ILE A 110 7.03 0.62 11.49
N LEU A 111 6.27 -0.41 11.11
CA LEU A 111 5.33 -1.05 12.01
C LEU A 111 6.06 -1.69 13.20
N ASN A 112 7.17 -2.37 12.99
CA ASN A 112 7.92 -3.01 14.07
C ASN A 112 8.64 -1.98 14.97
N GLU A 113 9.05 -0.82 14.43
CA GLU A 113 9.70 0.24 15.22
C GLU A 113 8.71 1.01 16.12
N LYS A 114 7.44 1.09 15.72
CA LYS A 114 6.38 1.70 16.53
C LYS A 114 5.69 0.72 17.48
N GLY A 115 6.32 -0.39 17.88
CA GLY A 115 5.80 -1.39 18.82
C GLY A 115 6.71 -1.66 19.98
#